data_AF-A0A9D9Q0N4-F1
#
_entry.id   AF-A0A9D9Q0N4-F1
#
_cell.length_a   1.000
_cell.length_b   1.000
_cell.length_c   1.000
_cell.angle_alpha   90.00
_cell.angle_beta   90.00
_cell.angle_gamma   90.00
#
_symmetry.space_group_name_H-M   'P 1'
#
loop_
_entity.id
_entity.type
_entity.pdbx_description
1 polymer ?
#
loop_
_entity_poly.entity_id
_entity_poly.type
_entity_poly.pdbx_seq_one_letter_code
_entity_poly.pdbx_strand_id
1 'polypeptide(L)'
;MLPDCLTHIGTEGQTGRSYLGTKPSKKKIARVCGESSERTGRRWGCIGTEEQVARINRKLEGWSNYFRIGPVSKAYRAIDQHTADRLRQWLCRKHKVQGAGTTRYPYRYLYEELKLVRLEGRRRNVTWANA
;
A
#
# COMPACT_ATOMS: atom_id res chain seq x y z
N MET A 1 6.96 -1.07 -17.35
CA MET A 1 7.36 -1.96 -16.23
C MET A 1 6.21 -1.99 -15.23
N LEU A 2 5.46 -3.09 -15.15
CA LEU A 2 4.36 -3.21 -14.19
C LEU A 2 4.97 -3.33 -12.78
N PRO A 3 4.43 -2.63 -11.77
CA PRO A 3 4.94 -2.75 -10.40
C PRO A 3 4.75 -4.19 -9.89
N ASP A 4 5.74 -4.71 -9.17
CA ASP A 4 5.75 -6.06 -8.59
C ASP A 4 4.49 -6.41 -7.79
N CYS A 5 3.74 -5.39 -7.34
CA CYS A 5 2.46 -5.54 -6.66
C CYS A 5 1.34 -6.21 -7.49
N LEU A 6 1.52 -6.43 -8.80
CA LEU A 6 0.49 -7.00 -9.68
C LEU A 6 0.61 -8.51 -9.95
N THR A 7 1.71 -9.17 -9.57
CA THR A 7 2.02 -10.57 -9.92
C THR A 7 0.99 -11.59 -9.39
N HIS A 8 0.21 -11.25 -8.37
CA HIS A 8 -0.80 -12.15 -7.79
C HIS A 8 -2.26 -11.70 -8.00
N ILE A 9 -2.49 -10.63 -8.79
CA ILE A 9 -3.84 -10.12 -9.02
C ILE A 9 -4.43 -10.79 -10.28
N GLY A 10 -5.17 -11.88 -10.09
CA GLY A 10 -5.94 -12.53 -11.17
C GLY A 10 -6.91 -11.56 -11.85
N THR A 11 -6.94 -11.60 -13.19
CA THR A 11 -7.90 -10.88 -14.04
C THR A 11 -8.98 -11.86 -14.48
N GLU A 12 -10.22 -11.59 -14.11
CA GLU A 12 -11.38 -12.16 -14.79
C GLU A 12 -12.25 -11.00 -15.22
N GLY A 13 -12.48 -10.94 -16.53
CA GLY A 13 -13.37 -9.98 -17.18
C GLY A 13 -14.82 -10.45 -17.12
N GLN A 14 -15.71 -9.45 -17.16
CA GLN A 14 -17.15 -9.52 -17.42
C GLN A 14 -18.05 -10.17 -16.36
N THR A 15 -18.95 -9.36 -15.80
CA THR A 15 -20.41 -9.63 -15.87
C THR A 15 -21.19 -8.39 -15.41
N GLY A 16 -22.28 -8.10 -16.14
CA GLY A 16 -23.19 -6.97 -15.90
C GLY A 16 -24.01 -7.12 -14.61
N ARG A 17 -23.37 -6.85 -13.47
CA ARG A 17 -24.04 -6.56 -12.21
C ARG A 17 -23.61 -5.18 -11.73
N SER A 18 -24.57 -4.34 -11.40
CA SER A 18 -24.36 -3.05 -10.74
C SER A 18 -23.83 -3.29 -9.33
N TYR A 19 -22.52 -3.55 -9.22
CA TYR A 19 -21.84 -3.54 -7.94
C TYR A 19 -21.78 -2.09 -7.45
N LEU A 20 -22.44 -1.79 -6.34
CA LEU A 20 -22.32 -0.51 -5.59
C LEU A 20 -20.89 -0.23 -5.07
N GLY A 21 -19.88 -1.00 -5.51
CA GLY A 21 -18.47 -0.81 -5.19
C GLY A 21 -17.57 -1.22 -6.35
N THR A 22 -16.81 -0.26 -6.89
CA THR A 22 -15.90 -0.51 -8.02
C THR A 22 -14.70 -1.33 -7.54
N LYS A 23 -14.53 -2.56 -8.02
CA LYS A 23 -13.27 -3.30 -7.87
C LYS A 23 -12.13 -2.51 -8.54
N PRO A 24 -11.01 -2.24 -7.84
CA PRO A 24 -9.91 -1.48 -8.42
C PRO A 24 -9.31 -2.27 -9.59
N SER A 25 -9.19 -1.61 -10.74
CA SER A 25 -8.52 -2.20 -11.91
C SER A 25 -7.02 -2.30 -11.67
N LYS A 26 -6.35 -3.25 -12.35
CA LYS A 26 -4.88 -3.38 -12.33
C LYS A 26 -4.18 -2.05 -12.61
N LYS A 27 -4.71 -1.24 -13.54
CA LYS A 27 -4.18 0.10 -13.86
C LYS A 27 -4.21 1.04 -12.64
N LYS A 28 -5.30 1.06 -11.88
CA LYS A 28 -5.42 1.92 -10.69
C LYS A 28 -4.54 1.44 -9.53
N ILE A 29 -4.37 0.13 -9.38
CA ILE A 29 -3.42 -0.46 -8.41
C ILE A 29 -1.98 -0.13 -8.80
N ALA A 30 -1.63 -0.30 -10.09
CA ALA A 30 -0.31 0.04 -10.60
C ALA A 30 0.04 1.51 -10.36
N ARG A 31 -0.94 2.41 -10.57
CA ARG A 31 -0.76 3.84 -10.37
C ARG A 31 -0.37 4.17 -8.92
N VAL A 32 -1.10 3.62 -7.92
CA VAL A 32 -0.78 3.90 -6.51
C VAL A 32 0.55 3.27 -6.08
N CYS A 33 0.87 2.07 -6.57
CA CYS A 33 2.20 1.47 -6.35
C CYS A 33 3.31 2.33 -6.97
N GLY A 34 3.09 2.86 -8.18
CA GLY A 34 4.03 3.74 -8.88
C GLY A 34 4.26 5.06 -8.16
N GLU A 35 3.19 5.74 -7.73
CA GLU A 35 3.26 6.98 -6.96
C GLU A 35 3.96 6.76 -5.60
N SER A 36 3.74 5.61 -4.96
CA SER A 36 4.44 5.23 -3.72
C SER A 36 5.93 4.95 -3.97
N SER A 37 6.27 4.31 -5.09
CA SER A 37 7.64 4.06 -5.53
C SER A 37 8.40 5.36 -5.84
N GLU A 38 7.75 6.33 -6.48
CA GLU A 38 8.31 7.64 -6.79
C GLU A 38 8.62 8.42 -5.51
N ARG A 39 7.69 8.41 -4.55
CA ARG A 39 7.89 9.03 -3.23
C ARG A 39 9.00 8.36 -2.44
N THR A 40 9.27 7.08 -2.65
CA THR A 40 10.39 6.36 -2.01
C THR A 40 11.67 6.32 -2.86
N GLY A 41 11.75 7.16 -3.90
CA GLY A 41 12.92 7.31 -4.76
C GLY A 41 14.13 7.93 -4.05
N ARG A 42 15.31 7.82 -4.68
CA ARG A 42 16.60 8.30 -4.13
C ARG A 42 16.59 9.80 -3.76
N ARG A 43 15.85 10.61 -4.53
CA ARG A 43 15.74 12.07 -4.33
C ARG A 43 15.24 12.46 -2.94
N TRP A 44 14.48 11.59 -2.28
CA TRP A 44 13.83 11.90 -1.01
C TRP A 44 14.68 11.55 0.22
N GLY A 45 15.96 11.20 0.05
CA GLY A 45 16.83 10.80 1.16
C GLY A 45 17.05 11.89 2.22
N CYS A 46 16.93 13.17 1.86
CA CYS A 46 17.07 14.31 2.77
C CYS A 46 15.84 14.56 3.67
N ILE A 47 14.68 13.96 3.35
CA ILE A 47 13.44 14.15 4.12
C ILE A 47 13.45 13.31 5.39
N GLY A 48 12.92 13.85 6.49
CA GLY A 48 12.76 13.13 7.75
C GLY A 48 11.92 11.85 7.58
N THR A 49 12.27 10.79 8.32
CA THR A 49 11.58 9.49 8.20
C THR A 49 10.07 9.60 8.45
N GLU A 50 9.67 10.31 9.51
CA GLU A 50 8.27 10.51 9.86
C GLU A 50 7.51 11.30 8.80
N GLU A 51 8.11 12.38 8.28
CA GLU A 51 7.51 13.19 7.22
C GLU A 51 7.27 12.36 5.96
N GLN A 52 8.26 11.52 5.61
CA GLN A 52 8.16 10.64 4.46
C GLN A 52 7.04 9.60 4.63
N VAL A 53 6.89 9.03 5.83
CA VAL A 53 5.81 8.08 6.13
C VAL A 53 4.45 8.79 6.11
N ALA A 54 4.34 10.01 6.65
CA ALA A 54 3.12 10.80 6.58
C ALA A 54 2.69 11.12 5.14
N ARG A 55 3.64 11.36 4.22
CA ARG A 55 3.37 11.53 2.78
C ARG A 55 2.83 10.24 2.14
N ILE A 56 3.37 9.08 2.52
CA ILE A 56 2.88 7.78 2.04
C ILE A 56 1.48 7.50 2.58
N ASN A 57 1.26 7.67 3.89
CA ASN A 57 -0.01 7.45 4.57
C ASN A 57 -1.14 8.26 3.94
N ARG A 58 -0.97 9.57 3.76
CA ARG A 58 -1.97 10.44 3.10
C ARG A 58 -2.42 9.91 1.74
N LYS A 59 -1.50 9.30 0.98
CA LYS A 59 -1.83 8.73 -0.32
C LYS A 59 -2.63 7.44 -0.19
N LEU A 60 -2.20 6.53 0.69
CA LEU A 60 -2.89 5.27 0.96
C LEU A 60 -4.29 5.51 1.53
N GLU A 61 -4.44 6.49 2.41
CA GLU A 61 -5.72 6.90 2.99
C GLU A 61 -6.67 7.44 1.93
N GLY A 62 -6.21 8.38 1.08
CA GLY A 62 -7.03 8.90 -0.01
C GLY A 62 -7.46 7.81 -0.99
N TRP A 63 -6.55 6.90 -1.32
CA TRP A 63 -6.85 5.77 -2.22
C TRP A 63 -7.84 4.78 -1.59
N SER A 64 -7.65 4.44 -0.31
CA SER A 64 -8.54 3.51 0.39
C SER A 64 -9.91 4.09 0.71
N ASN A 65 -10.02 5.40 0.95
CA ASN A 65 -11.31 6.09 1.07
C ASN A 65 -12.12 5.98 -0.23
N TYR A 66 -11.47 6.15 -1.39
CA TYR A 66 -12.13 6.02 -2.70
C TYR A 66 -12.61 4.59 -3.00
N PHE A 67 -11.83 3.57 -2.59
CA PHE A 67 -12.15 2.16 -2.79
C PHE A 67 -12.78 1.47 -1.57
N ARG A 68 -13.36 2.26 -0.65
CA ARG A 68 -13.90 1.73 0.61
C ARG A 68 -15.04 0.74 0.38
N ILE A 69 -15.85 0.99 -0.65
CA ILE A 69 -17.02 0.19 -1.02
C ILE A 69 -16.62 -0.73 -2.18
N GLY A 70 -16.61 -2.05 -1.97
CA GLY A 70 -16.32 -3.06 -3.00
C GLY A 70 -15.41 -4.21 -2.54
N PRO A 71 -15.06 -5.17 -3.41
CA PRO A 71 -14.17 -6.30 -3.08
C PRO A 71 -12.68 -5.96 -3.32
N VAL A 72 -12.01 -5.37 -2.32
CA VAL A 72 -10.66 -4.79 -2.50
C VAL A 72 -9.56 -5.40 -1.62
N SER A 73 -9.84 -6.47 -0.87
CA SER A 73 -8.86 -7.10 0.04
C SER A 73 -7.57 -7.53 -0.66
N LYS A 74 -7.66 -8.16 -1.85
CA LYS A 74 -6.47 -8.57 -2.63
C LYS A 74 -5.63 -7.35 -3.07
N ALA A 75 -6.29 -6.26 -3.45
CA ALA A 75 -5.60 -5.03 -3.84
C ALA A 75 -4.93 -4.35 -2.63
N TYR A 76 -5.60 -4.32 -1.48
CA TYR A 76 -5.03 -3.81 -0.23
C TYR A 76 -3.77 -4.58 0.17
N ARG A 77 -3.80 -5.91 0.16
CA ARG A 77 -2.64 -6.73 0.48
C ARG A 77 -1.45 -6.46 -0.46
N ALA A 78 -1.71 -6.37 -1.75
CA ALA A 78 -0.68 -6.04 -2.74
C ALA A 78 -0.04 -4.66 -2.50
N ILE A 79 -0.85 -3.65 -2.17
CA ILE A 79 -0.38 -2.30 -1.89
C ILE A 79 0.37 -2.24 -0.56
N ASP A 80 -0.12 -2.92 0.48
CA ASP A 80 0.53 -2.98 1.80
C ASP A 80 1.93 -3.59 1.69
N GLN A 81 2.05 -4.74 1.01
CA GLN A 81 3.34 -5.40 0.77
C GLN A 81 4.31 -4.50 0.00
N HIS A 82 3.86 -3.97 -1.15
CA HIS A 82 4.68 -3.09 -1.98
C HIS A 82 5.16 -1.86 -1.22
N THR A 83 4.27 -1.21 -0.48
CA THR A 83 4.62 0.02 0.23
C THR A 83 5.60 -0.25 1.36
N ALA A 84 5.42 -1.33 2.11
CA ALA A 84 6.34 -1.74 3.16
C ALA A 84 7.74 -2.06 2.60
N ASP A 85 7.81 -2.78 1.48
CA ASP A 85 9.08 -3.12 0.83
C ASP A 85 9.78 -1.89 0.28
N ARG A 86 9.02 -0.96 -0.33
CA ARG A 86 9.54 0.32 -0.80
C ARG A 86 10.05 1.21 0.32
N LEU A 87 9.31 1.31 1.43
CA LEU A 87 9.73 2.08 2.60
C LEU A 87 11.01 1.48 3.21
N ARG A 88 11.09 0.15 3.31
CA ARG A 88 12.29 -0.55 3.78
C ARG A 88 13.50 -0.28 2.90
N GLN A 89 13.36 -0.39 1.58
CA GLN A 89 14.44 -0.06 0.65
C GLN A 89 14.88 1.40 0.78
N TRP A 90 13.95 2.32 0.99
CA TRP A 90 14.27 3.73 1.21
C TRP A 90 15.02 3.95 2.53
N LEU A 91 14.59 3.33 3.63
CA LEU A 91 15.26 3.38 4.93
C LEU A 91 16.69 2.82 4.84
N CYS A 92 16.88 1.68 4.18
CA CYS A 92 18.21 1.12 3.98
C CYS A 92 19.13 2.09 3.23
N ARG A 93 18.63 2.71 2.15
CA ARG A 93 19.40 3.71 1.40
C ARG A 93 19.71 4.95 2.24
N LYS A 94 18.73 5.46 2.99
CA LYS A 94 18.88 6.64 3.85
C LYS A 94 19.93 6.42 4.94
N HIS A 95 19.90 5.26 5.60
CA HIS A 95 20.78 4.92 6.71
C HIS A 95 22.00 4.08 6.31
N LYS A 96 22.29 3.96 5.01
CA LYS A 96 23.42 3.19 4.45
C LYS A 96 23.49 1.73 4.93
N VAL A 97 22.33 1.13 5.18
CA VAL A 97 22.21 -0.27 5.61
C VAL A 97 22.36 -1.17 4.39
N GLN A 98 23.24 -2.17 4.50
CA GLN A 98 23.44 -3.19 3.46
C GLN A 98 22.32 -4.24 3.49
N GLY A 99 21.96 -4.78 2.33
CA GLY A 99 20.97 -5.85 2.20
C GLY A 99 19.51 -5.40 2.21
N ALA A 100 18.60 -6.37 2.34
CA ALA A 100 17.16 -6.15 2.21
C ALA A 100 16.53 -5.38 3.38
N GLY A 101 17.21 -5.28 4.53
CA GLY A 101 16.73 -4.55 5.71
C GLY A 101 15.57 -5.20 6.46
N THR A 102 15.19 -6.45 6.16
CA THR A 102 14.05 -7.13 6.78
C THR A 102 14.26 -7.37 8.28
N THR A 103 15.48 -7.68 8.68
CA THR A 103 15.87 -7.83 10.10
C THR A 103 15.91 -6.48 10.82
N ARG A 104 16.45 -5.44 10.17
CA ARG A 104 16.64 -4.11 10.79
C ARG A 104 15.37 -3.28 10.82
N TYR A 105 14.50 -3.46 9.83
CA TYR A 105 13.23 -2.77 9.67
C TYR A 105 12.12 -3.83 9.47
N PRO A 106 11.79 -4.60 10.52
CA PRO A 106 10.72 -5.58 10.47
C PRO A 106 9.35 -4.91 10.27
N TYR A 107 8.34 -5.66 9.82
CA TYR A 107 6.99 -5.11 9.64
C TYR A 107 6.46 -4.42 10.91
N ARG A 108 6.75 -4.99 12.09
CA ARG A 108 6.42 -4.39 13.38
C ARG A 108 6.92 -2.95 13.50
N TYR A 109 8.19 -2.72 13.19
CA TYR A 109 8.79 -1.38 13.20
C TYR A 109 8.08 -0.43 12.22
N LEU A 110 7.78 -0.90 11.00
CA LEU A 110 7.13 -0.05 9.99
C LEU A 110 5.71 0.37 10.41
N TYR A 111 4.91 -0.56 10.95
CA TYR A 111 3.51 -0.30 11.27
C TYR A 111 3.32 0.28 12.69
N GLU A 112 4.07 -0.20 13.68
CA GLU A 112 3.89 0.20 15.08
C GLU A 112 4.71 1.43 15.45
N GLU A 113 5.97 1.53 15.00
CA GLU A 113 6.85 2.65 15.35
C GLU A 113 6.69 3.80 14.36
N LEU A 114 6.86 3.52 13.06
CA LEU A 114 6.74 4.54 12.02
C LEU A 114 5.29 4.90 11.66
N LYS A 115 4.31 4.19 12.22
CA LYS A 115 2.87 4.41 11.97
C LYS A 115 2.49 4.32 10.49
N LEU A 116 3.13 3.46 9.70
CA LEU A 116 2.69 3.20 8.32
C LEU A 116 1.24 2.69 8.33
N VAL A 117 0.40 3.18 7.43
CA VAL A 117 -0.99 2.71 7.31
C VAL A 117 -1.01 1.30 6.73
N ARG A 118 -1.80 0.41 7.36
CA ARG A 118 -2.10 -0.94 6.85
C ARG A 118 -3.55 -1.02 6.35
N LEU A 119 -3.72 -1.16 5.03
CA LEU A 119 -5.04 -1.15 4.38
C LEU A 119 -5.86 -2.40 4.68
N GLU A 120 -5.20 -3.57 4.77
CA GLU A 120 -5.85 -4.85 5.06
C GLU A 120 -6.64 -4.83 6.39
N GLY A 121 -6.15 -4.09 7.39
CA GLY A 121 -6.80 -3.96 8.70
C GLY A 121 -8.04 -3.07 8.71
N ARG A 122 -8.23 -2.21 7.71
CA ARG A 122 -9.29 -1.19 7.67
C ARG A 122 -10.68 -1.76 7.36
N ARG A 123 -10.77 -3.04 6.98
CA ARG A 123 -12.04 -3.74 6.66
C ARG A 123 -12.78 -4.33 7.86
N ARG A 124 -12.29 -4.19 9.08
CA ARG A 124 -12.97 -4.73 10.26
C ARG A 124 -13.90 -3.68 10.88
N ASN A 125 -15.04 -3.43 10.24
CA ASN A 125 -16.34 -3.16 10.87
C ASN A 125 -17.37 -2.72 9.81
N VAL A 126 -18.07 -3.71 9.24
CA VAL A 126 -19.43 -3.53 8.76
C VAL A 126 -20.27 -4.61 9.43
N THR A 127 -20.62 -4.38 10.69
CA THR A 127 -21.62 -5.14 11.44
C THR A 127 -23.00 -4.63 11.01
N TRP A 128 -23.53 -5.10 9.89
CA TRP A 128 -24.96 -4.93 9.57
C TRP A 128 -25.70 -6.26 9.46
N ALA A 129 -25.06 -7.37 9.83
CA ALA A 129 -25.73 -8.66 10.04
C ALA A 129 -25.99 -8.83 11.54
N ASN A 130 -27.15 -8.37 12.00
CA ASN A 130 -27.98 -8.87 13.11
C ASN A 130 -28.98 -7.76 13.50
N ALA A 131 -30.16 -7.80 12.88
CA ALA A 131 -31.42 -7.26 13.42
C ALA A 131 -32.56 -8.07 12.79
#